data_AF-A0A0B6AJW7-F1
#
_entry.id   AF-A0A0B6AJW7-F1
#
_cell.length_a   1.000
_cell.length_b   1.000
_cell.length_c   1.000
_cell.angle_alpha   90.00
_cell.angle_beta   90.00
_cell.angle_gamma   90.00
#
_symmetry.space_group_name_H-M   'P 1'
#
loop_
_entity.id
_entity.type
_entity.pdbx_description
1 polymer ?
#
loop_
_entity_poly.entity_id
_entity_poly.type
_entity_poly.pdbx_seq_one_letter_code
_entity_poly.pdbx_strand_id
1 'polypeptide(L)'
;MKYFKVLFCLILLILVGITGCSSKEEVTSINTVDVKDLKDHSGTYVGDNSNVVAIVRALPGGETFKEINLHNKTPKIMYGTKEDSLSEDEILKYWLDGKDTLEKNFLYNAIYLTILIPNAEGYSFKIDDQKFSVSRQEMKQFISKNIQTLPSSNELFDKENAQQFIDNNKEKINKAVKSATIREQFFKNVPIVKELRTNKEPYLRLFICFLFT
;
A
#
# COMPACT_ATOMS: atom_id res chain seq x y z
N MET A 1 55.71 26.56 -3.80
CA MET A 1 54.43 26.60 -4.56
C MET A 1 54.06 25.29 -5.30
N LYS A 2 54.97 24.32 -5.53
CA LYS A 2 54.61 23.04 -6.18
C LYS A 2 53.74 22.13 -5.29
N TYR A 3 54.05 22.02 -4.00
CA TYR A 3 53.31 21.19 -3.05
C TYR A 3 51.90 21.69 -2.74
N PHE A 4 51.67 23.01 -2.80
CA PHE A 4 50.34 23.61 -2.58
C PHE A 4 49.36 23.27 -3.71
N LYS A 5 49.83 23.20 -4.97
CA LYS A 5 49.01 22.76 -6.11
C LYS A 5 48.66 21.28 -6.01
N VAL A 6 49.61 20.44 -5.59
CA VAL A 6 49.37 18.99 -5.41
C VAL A 6 48.39 18.73 -4.27
N LEU A 7 48.53 19.44 -3.14
CA LEU A 7 47.61 19.34 -2.00
C LEU A 7 46.19 19.82 -2.36
N PHE A 8 46.09 20.91 -3.13
CA PHE A 8 44.80 21.42 -3.61
C PHE A 8 44.12 20.44 -4.57
N CYS A 9 44.86 19.82 -5.50
CA CYS A 9 44.34 18.79 -6.39
C CYS A 9 43.87 17.53 -5.63
N LEU A 10 44.56 17.14 -4.56
CA LEU A 10 44.20 15.98 -3.73
C LEU A 10 42.89 16.22 -2.96
N ILE A 11 42.70 17.42 -2.40
CA ILE A 11 41.47 17.81 -1.68
C ILE A 11 40.26 17.86 -2.65
N LEU A 12 40.47 18.35 -3.87
CA LEU A 12 39.44 18.40 -4.91
C LEU A 12 38.99 17.01 -5.35
N LEU A 13 39.90 16.04 -5.42
CA LEU A 13 39.59 14.63 -5.75
C LEU A 13 38.78 13.93 -4.65
N ILE A 14 39.01 14.28 -3.38
CA ILE A 14 38.27 13.71 -2.24
C ILE A 14 36.84 14.29 -2.17
N LEU A 15 36.63 15.54 -2.58
CA LEU A 15 35.31 16.19 -2.60
C LEU A 15 34.38 15.63 -3.69
N VAL A 16 34.93 15.14 -4.82
CA VAL A 16 34.13 14.55 -5.91
C VAL A 16 33.65 13.13 -5.58
N GLY A 17 34.21 12.47 -4.56
CA GLY A 17 33.86 11.10 -4.17
C GLY A 17 32.65 10.94 -3.24
N ILE A 18 32.03 12.02 -2.75
CA ILE A 18 31.02 11.96 -1.67
C ILE A 18 29.58 12.18 -2.19
N THR A 19 29.37 12.56 -3.44
CA THR A 19 28.03 12.82 -4.00
C THR A 19 27.57 11.69 -4.91
N GLY A 20 27.29 10.54 -4.30
CA GLY A 20 26.66 9.40 -4.96
C GLY A 20 25.63 8.74 -4.04
N CYS A 21 24.90 9.53 -3.25
CA CYS A 21 23.75 9.03 -2.51
C CYS A 21 22.62 8.83 -3.52
N SER A 22 22.59 7.67 -4.17
CA SER A 22 21.37 7.14 -4.78
C SER A 22 20.36 7.06 -3.65
N SER A 23 19.44 8.02 -3.56
CA SER A 23 18.28 7.91 -2.68
C SER A 23 17.55 6.65 -3.11
N LYS A 24 17.70 5.55 -2.34
CA LYS A 24 16.80 4.41 -2.49
C LYS A 24 15.39 4.98 -2.35
N GLU A 25 14.55 4.74 -3.35
CA GLU A 25 13.13 5.12 -3.27
C GLU A 25 12.56 4.47 -2.00
N GLU A 26 12.22 5.31 -1.03
CA GLU A 26 11.63 4.86 0.23
C GLU A 26 10.16 4.52 -0.05
N VAL A 27 9.73 3.34 0.39
CA VAL A 27 8.34 2.90 0.23
C VAL A 27 7.40 3.90 0.89
N THR A 28 6.37 4.33 0.17
CA THR A 28 5.39 5.29 0.66
C THR A 28 4.80 4.80 1.98
N SER A 29 4.86 5.65 3.01
CA SER A 29 4.27 5.42 4.33
C SER A 29 3.05 6.32 4.53
N ILE A 30 2.24 6.04 5.55
CA ILE A 30 1.09 6.87 5.92
C ILE A 30 1.44 8.37 6.09
N ASN A 31 2.67 8.69 6.49
CA ASN A 31 3.09 10.07 6.69
C ASN A 31 3.51 10.78 5.40
N THR A 32 3.82 10.03 4.34
CA THR A 32 4.36 10.56 3.07
C THR A 32 3.36 10.54 1.92
N VAL A 33 2.17 9.97 2.11
CA VAL A 33 1.09 10.02 1.11
C VAL A 33 0.74 11.46 0.78
N ASP A 34 0.94 11.85 -0.48
CA ASP A 34 0.37 13.09 -1.00
C ASP A 34 -1.07 12.82 -1.44
N VAL A 35 -1.99 13.24 -0.59
CA VAL A 35 -3.43 13.12 -0.85
C VAL A 35 -3.85 13.87 -2.12
N LYS A 36 -3.08 14.86 -2.59
CA LYS A 36 -3.37 15.56 -3.84
C LYS A 36 -3.27 14.65 -5.05
N ASP A 37 -2.37 13.67 -5.02
CA ASP A 37 -2.20 12.70 -6.11
C ASP A 37 -3.40 11.75 -6.22
N LEU A 38 -4.22 11.65 -5.16
CA LEU A 38 -5.46 10.86 -5.17
C LEU A 38 -6.64 11.62 -5.78
N LYS A 39 -6.59 12.95 -5.81
CA LYS A 39 -7.72 13.80 -6.23
C LYS A 39 -8.19 13.49 -7.64
N ASP A 40 -7.24 13.32 -8.57
CA ASP A 40 -7.55 13.11 -9.98
C ASP A 40 -8.23 11.77 -10.24
N HIS A 41 -8.06 10.83 -9.31
CA HIS A 41 -8.61 9.48 -9.35
C HIS A 41 -9.83 9.28 -8.42
N SER A 42 -10.24 10.31 -7.67
CA SER A 42 -11.43 10.29 -6.82
C SER A 42 -12.71 9.98 -7.59
N GLY A 43 -13.70 9.41 -6.89
CA GLY A 43 -15.01 9.09 -7.48
C GLY A 43 -14.94 8.05 -8.60
N THR A 44 -13.95 7.15 -8.55
CA THR A 44 -13.77 6.15 -9.60
C THR A 44 -14.68 4.94 -9.42
N TYR A 45 -14.96 4.25 -10.52
CA TYR A 45 -15.68 2.99 -10.52
C TYR A 45 -14.68 1.83 -10.42
N VAL A 46 -15.07 0.73 -9.75
CA VAL A 46 -14.26 -0.51 -9.75
C VAL A 46 -13.93 -1.01 -11.18
N GLY A 47 -14.74 -0.70 -12.19
CA GLY A 47 -14.45 -1.08 -13.58
C GLY A 47 -13.38 -0.24 -14.28
N ASP A 48 -12.94 0.86 -13.68
CA ASP A 48 -11.87 1.71 -14.21
C ASP A 48 -10.51 1.24 -13.65
N ASN A 49 -9.98 0.19 -14.27
CA ASN A 49 -8.75 -0.45 -13.83
C ASN A 49 -7.60 0.54 -13.69
N SER A 50 -7.50 1.51 -14.61
CA SER A 50 -6.41 2.49 -14.63
C SER A 50 -6.46 3.40 -13.40
N ASN A 51 -7.63 3.98 -13.11
CA ASN A 51 -7.79 4.85 -11.94
C ASN A 51 -7.68 4.07 -10.63
N VAL A 52 -8.23 2.85 -10.54
CA VAL A 52 -8.10 2.03 -9.34
C VAL A 52 -6.64 1.67 -9.05
N VAL A 53 -5.87 1.30 -10.08
CA VAL A 53 -4.43 1.03 -9.93
C VAL A 53 -3.66 2.29 -9.54
N ALA A 54 -4.00 3.45 -10.10
CA ALA A 54 -3.36 4.71 -9.73
C ALA A 54 -3.57 5.05 -8.25
N ILE A 55 -4.79 4.90 -7.73
CA ILE A 55 -5.09 5.05 -6.30
C ILE A 55 -4.23 4.11 -5.46
N VAL A 56 -4.21 2.81 -5.81
CA VAL A 56 -3.46 1.81 -5.03
C VAL A 56 -1.96 2.11 -5.00
N ARG A 57 -1.39 2.64 -6.09
CA ARG A 57 0.03 3.02 -6.16
C ARG A 57 0.37 4.28 -5.36
N ALA A 58 -0.58 5.19 -5.19
CA ALA A 58 -0.39 6.39 -4.37
C ALA A 58 -0.62 6.14 -2.86
N LEU A 59 -1.15 4.97 -2.49
CA LEU A 59 -1.37 4.58 -1.09
C LEU A 59 -0.13 3.93 -0.47
N PRO A 60 -0.04 3.85 0.87
CA PRO A 60 1.05 3.20 1.57
C PRO A 60 1.37 1.80 1.03
N GLY A 61 2.64 1.58 0.70
CA GLY A 61 3.13 0.34 0.09
C GLY A 61 2.86 0.22 -1.40
N GLY A 62 2.45 1.28 -2.08
CA GLY A 62 2.12 1.29 -3.51
C GLY A 62 3.27 0.89 -4.43
N GLU A 63 4.52 1.11 -4.04
CA GLU A 63 5.73 0.65 -4.75
C GLU A 63 5.86 -0.88 -4.72
N THR A 64 5.20 -1.53 -3.77
CA THR A 64 5.14 -3.00 -3.63
C THR A 64 3.90 -3.58 -4.31
N PHE A 65 3.11 -2.76 -5.02
CA PHE A 65 1.92 -3.22 -5.74
C PHE A 65 2.29 -4.21 -6.85
N LYS A 66 1.75 -5.44 -6.75
CA LYS A 66 2.02 -6.51 -7.71
C LYS A 66 0.88 -6.67 -8.72
N GLU A 67 -0.32 -6.92 -8.23
CA GLU A 67 -1.48 -7.20 -9.07
C GLU A 67 -2.80 -6.83 -8.38
N ILE A 68 -3.85 -6.67 -9.18
CA ILE A 68 -5.20 -6.39 -8.69
C ILE A 68 -6.23 -7.20 -9.46
N ASN A 69 -7.25 -7.69 -8.74
CA ASN A 69 -8.44 -8.28 -9.34
C ASN A 69 -9.67 -7.48 -8.91
N LEU A 70 -10.45 -7.01 -9.88
CA LEU A 70 -11.61 -6.11 -9.67
C LEU A 70 -12.96 -6.83 -9.85
N HIS A 71 -12.95 -8.16 -9.97
CA HIS A 71 -14.15 -8.96 -10.14
C HIS A 71 -15.11 -8.82 -8.94
N ASN A 72 -16.41 -8.91 -9.19
CA ASN A 72 -17.47 -8.77 -8.18
C ASN A 72 -17.38 -7.47 -7.37
N LYS A 73 -16.96 -6.37 -8.02
CA LYS A 73 -16.82 -5.03 -7.42
C LYS A 73 -15.99 -5.02 -6.12
N THR A 74 -15.10 -5.99 -5.94
CA THR A 74 -14.30 -6.13 -4.72
C THR A 74 -12.84 -6.07 -5.13
N PRO A 75 -12.19 -4.90 -5.04
CA PRO A 75 -10.76 -4.81 -5.30
C PRO A 75 -9.97 -5.77 -4.42
N LYS A 76 -9.28 -6.72 -5.04
CA LYS A 76 -8.35 -7.65 -4.40
C LYS A 76 -6.93 -7.25 -4.79
N ILE A 77 -6.25 -6.55 -3.90
CA ILE A 77 -4.92 -6.00 -4.08
C ILE A 77 -3.91 -7.00 -3.55
N MET A 78 -2.92 -7.34 -4.36
CA MET A 78 -1.79 -8.16 -3.96
C MET A 78 -0.51 -7.34 -4.02
N TYR A 79 0.24 -7.36 -2.94
CA TYR A 79 1.56 -6.75 -2.81
C TYR A 79 2.65 -7.84 -2.88
N GLY A 80 3.81 -7.47 -3.38
CA GLY A 80 4.95 -8.37 -3.53
C GLY A 80 5.89 -7.92 -4.65
N THR A 81 6.89 -8.75 -4.94
CA THR A 81 7.91 -8.45 -5.95
C THR A 81 7.34 -8.41 -7.36
N LYS A 82 7.80 -7.43 -8.14
CA LYS A 82 7.63 -7.30 -9.58
C LYS A 82 9.02 -7.29 -10.25
N GLU A 83 9.09 -7.56 -11.55
CA GLU A 83 10.35 -7.38 -12.30
C GLU A 83 10.82 -5.92 -12.15
N ASP A 84 12.11 -5.74 -11.85
CA ASP A 84 12.77 -4.44 -11.59
C ASP A 84 12.28 -3.65 -10.37
N SER A 85 11.67 -4.31 -9.36
CA SER A 85 11.25 -3.68 -8.10
C SER A 85 12.18 -3.99 -6.91
N LEU A 86 11.80 -3.52 -5.72
CA LEU A 86 12.37 -3.93 -4.43
C LEU A 86 12.46 -5.46 -4.30
N SER A 87 13.51 -5.93 -3.62
CA SER A 87 13.68 -7.35 -3.30
C SER A 87 12.57 -7.86 -2.37
N GLU A 88 12.30 -9.16 -2.39
CA GLU A 88 11.31 -9.78 -1.49
C GLU A 88 11.60 -9.45 -0.02
N ASP A 89 12.88 -9.53 0.39
CA ASP A 89 13.31 -9.19 1.75
C ASP A 89 13.04 -7.72 2.12
N GLU A 90 13.27 -6.78 1.19
CA GLU A 90 12.97 -5.35 1.42
C GLU A 90 11.46 -5.11 1.58
N ILE A 91 10.64 -5.79 0.77
CA ILE A 91 9.18 -5.71 0.85
C ILE A 91 8.68 -6.30 2.18
N LEU A 92 9.13 -7.50 2.54
CA LEU A 92 8.73 -8.15 3.80
C LEU A 92 9.19 -7.35 5.01
N LYS A 93 10.40 -6.78 4.97
CA LYS A 93 10.90 -5.92 6.04
C LYS A 93 10.05 -4.66 6.23
N TYR A 94 9.51 -4.09 5.15
CA TYR A 94 8.59 -2.96 5.24
C TYR A 94 7.24 -3.37 5.85
N TRP A 95 6.59 -4.40 5.30
CA TRP A 95 5.23 -4.78 5.71
C TRP A 95 5.18 -5.49 7.07
N LEU A 96 6.18 -6.33 7.36
CA LEU A 96 6.25 -7.23 8.52
C LEU A 96 7.37 -6.80 9.47
N ASP A 97 7.47 -5.50 9.74
CA ASP A 97 8.52 -4.88 10.57
C ASP A 97 8.41 -5.15 12.07
N GLY A 98 7.37 -5.85 12.52
CA GLY A 98 7.06 -6.10 13.93
C GLY A 98 6.57 -4.87 14.70
N LYS A 99 6.36 -3.73 14.04
CA LYS A 99 5.90 -2.45 14.60
C LYS A 99 4.56 -2.04 14.03
N ASP A 100 3.73 -3.04 13.74
CA ASP A 100 2.31 -2.91 13.42
C ASP A 100 1.99 -2.25 12.05
N THR A 101 3.01 -2.04 11.21
CA THR A 101 2.90 -1.39 9.88
C THR A 101 1.86 -2.06 8.98
N LEU A 102 1.81 -3.40 8.98
CA LEU A 102 0.80 -4.18 8.26
C LEU A 102 -0.64 -3.71 8.54
N GLU A 103 -1.00 -3.66 9.83
CA GLU A 103 -2.34 -3.29 10.27
C GLU A 103 -2.67 -1.83 9.95
N LYS A 104 -1.70 -0.93 10.18
CA LYS A 104 -1.88 0.50 9.88
C LYS A 104 -2.15 0.70 8.40
N ASN A 105 -1.33 0.11 7.53
CA ASN A 105 -1.46 0.24 6.09
C ASN A 105 -2.75 -0.40 5.57
N PHE A 106 -3.10 -1.59 6.02
CA PHE A 106 -4.35 -2.23 5.63
C PHE A 106 -5.59 -1.40 5.98
N LEU A 107 -5.63 -0.87 7.21
CA LEU A 107 -6.75 -0.02 7.63
C LEU A 107 -6.76 1.31 6.87
N TYR A 108 -5.60 1.96 6.71
CA TYR A 108 -5.48 3.20 5.94
C TYR A 108 -5.95 3.02 4.50
N ASN A 109 -5.45 2.00 3.81
CA ASN A 109 -5.77 1.75 2.42
C ASN A 109 -7.26 1.42 2.27
N ALA A 110 -7.84 0.63 3.19
CA ALA A 110 -9.28 0.35 3.18
C ALA A 110 -10.15 1.60 3.36
N ILE A 111 -9.75 2.54 4.22
CA ILE A 111 -10.46 3.82 4.41
C ILE A 111 -10.45 4.62 3.10
N TYR A 112 -9.28 4.80 2.50
CA TYR A 112 -9.14 5.58 1.27
C TYR A 112 -9.86 4.94 0.09
N LEU A 113 -9.73 3.63 -0.11
CA LEU A 113 -10.50 2.92 -1.16
C LEU A 113 -12.01 3.03 -0.92
N THR A 114 -12.47 3.08 0.34
CA THR A 114 -13.89 3.29 0.66
C THR A 114 -14.41 4.65 0.22
N ILE A 115 -13.59 5.68 0.35
CA ILE A 115 -13.94 7.05 -0.04
C ILE A 115 -13.83 7.20 -1.57
N LEU A 116 -12.74 6.71 -2.16
CA LEU A 116 -12.36 6.98 -3.55
C LEU A 116 -13.01 6.05 -4.58
N ILE A 117 -13.51 4.87 -4.16
CA ILE A 117 -14.16 3.89 -5.03
C ILE A 117 -15.60 3.64 -4.52
N PRO A 118 -16.56 4.53 -4.79
CA PRO A 118 -17.84 4.55 -4.09
C PRO A 118 -18.74 3.34 -4.36
N ASN A 119 -18.52 2.62 -5.47
CA ASN A 119 -19.29 1.44 -5.85
C ASN A 119 -18.66 0.10 -5.48
N ALA A 120 -17.51 0.08 -4.80
CA ALA A 120 -16.91 -1.16 -4.34
C ALA A 120 -17.81 -1.84 -3.29
N GLU A 121 -17.91 -3.16 -3.29
CA GLU A 121 -18.71 -3.93 -2.31
C GLU A 121 -17.86 -4.38 -1.11
N GLY A 122 -16.53 -4.40 -1.27
CA GLY A 122 -15.55 -4.69 -0.23
C GLY A 122 -14.13 -4.55 -0.77
N TYR A 123 -13.13 -4.88 0.05
CA TYR A 123 -11.71 -4.80 -0.28
C TYR A 123 -10.98 -6.01 0.27
N SER A 124 -9.97 -6.48 -0.46
CA SER A 124 -9.09 -7.55 -0.03
C SER A 124 -7.64 -7.16 -0.28
N PHE A 125 -6.78 -7.41 0.69
CA PHE A 125 -5.35 -7.10 0.61
C PHE A 125 -4.56 -8.35 0.96
N LYS A 126 -3.48 -8.60 0.24
CA LYS A 126 -2.57 -9.71 0.51
C LYS A 126 -1.12 -9.27 0.39
N ILE A 127 -0.31 -9.59 1.39
CA ILE A 127 1.14 -9.56 1.33
C ILE A 127 1.67 -10.87 1.91
N ASP A 128 2.47 -11.59 1.14
CA ASP A 128 2.95 -12.92 1.48
C ASP A 128 1.81 -13.87 1.92
N ASP A 129 1.87 -14.38 3.15
CA ASP A 129 0.86 -15.24 3.75
C ASP A 129 -0.19 -14.46 4.56
N GLN A 130 -0.09 -13.13 4.65
CA GLN A 130 -1.04 -12.29 5.36
C GLN A 130 -2.14 -11.79 4.43
N LYS A 131 -3.40 -12.07 4.80
CA LYS A 131 -4.58 -11.66 4.04
C LYS A 131 -5.58 -10.94 4.93
N PHE A 132 -6.06 -9.81 4.46
CA PHE A 132 -7.11 -9.02 5.10
C PHE A 132 -8.25 -8.81 4.11
N SER A 133 -9.51 -8.90 4.55
CA SER A 133 -10.67 -8.65 3.70
C SER A 133 -11.81 -8.06 4.51
N VAL A 134 -12.44 -7.03 3.99
CA VAL A 134 -13.48 -6.26 4.67
C VAL A 134 -14.57 -5.81 3.70
N SER A 135 -15.83 -5.85 4.11
CA SER A 135 -16.94 -5.33 3.32
C SER A 135 -17.00 -3.80 3.36
N ARG A 136 -17.64 -3.19 2.37
CA ARG A 136 -17.92 -1.75 2.39
C ARG A 136 -18.80 -1.37 3.58
N GLN A 137 -19.74 -2.22 4.00
CA GLN A 137 -20.62 -1.95 5.13
C GLN A 137 -19.84 -1.83 6.45
N GLU A 138 -18.91 -2.77 6.70
CA GLU A 138 -18.04 -2.73 7.87
C GLU A 138 -17.16 -1.47 7.86
N MET A 139 -16.61 -1.10 6.69
CA MET A 139 -15.84 0.14 6.55
C MET A 139 -16.70 1.40 6.78
N LYS A 140 -17.94 1.44 6.28
CA LYS A 140 -18.88 2.55 6.53
C LYS A 140 -19.16 2.72 8.03
N GLN A 141 -19.35 1.61 8.74
CA GLN A 141 -19.57 1.61 10.19
C GLN A 141 -18.32 2.09 10.92
N PHE A 142 -17.14 1.59 10.54
CA PHE A 142 -15.86 2.02 11.11
C PHE A 142 -15.62 3.52 10.92
N ILE A 143 -15.78 4.03 9.69
CA ILE A 143 -15.56 5.44 9.35
C ILE A 143 -16.55 6.33 10.11
N SER A 144 -17.83 5.96 10.14
CA SER A 144 -18.87 6.71 10.86
C SER A 144 -18.61 6.79 12.37
N LYS A 145 -18.08 5.70 12.96
CA LYS A 145 -17.79 5.62 14.39
C LYS A 145 -16.55 6.41 14.80
N ASN A 146 -15.48 6.37 14.00
CA ASN A 146 -14.15 6.84 14.42
C ASN A 146 -13.69 8.13 13.74
N ILE A 147 -14.36 8.57 12.66
CA ILE A 147 -13.88 9.66 11.79
C ILE A 147 -14.99 10.70 11.60
N GLN A 148 -15.99 10.35 10.79
CA GLN A 148 -17.18 11.15 10.47
C GLN A 148 -18.14 10.27 9.67
N THR A 149 -19.44 10.55 9.75
CA THR A 149 -20.44 9.90 8.89
C THR A 149 -20.03 10.00 7.42
N LEU A 150 -19.87 8.84 6.77
CA LEU A 150 -19.49 8.78 5.36
C LEU A 150 -20.65 9.28 4.49
N PRO A 151 -20.41 10.18 3.52
CA PRO A 151 -21.40 10.59 2.53
C PRO A 151 -21.95 9.40 1.74
N SER A 152 -23.07 9.60 1.06
CA SER A 152 -23.62 8.58 0.17
C SER A 152 -22.66 8.27 -0.98
N SER A 153 -22.75 7.08 -1.56
CA SER A 153 -21.90 6.74 -2.71
C SER A 153 -22.11 7.69 -3.90
N ASN A 154 -23.32 8.22 -4.08
CA ASN A 154 -23.61 9.22 -5.12
C ASN A 154 -22.87 10.53 -4.89
N GLU A 155 -22.81 11.00 -3.64
CA GLU A 155 -22.03 12.19 -3.28
C GLU A 155 -20.53 11.96 -3.44
N LEU A 156 -20.03 10.76 -3.13
CA LEU A 156 -18.61 10.42 -3.26
C LEU A 156 -18.14 10.18 -4.71
N PHE A 157 -19.06 10.04 -5.67
CA PHE A 157 -18.69 10.02 -7.09
C PHE A 157 -18.26 11.40 -7.60
N ASP A 158 -18.70 12.46 -6.93
CA ASP A 158 -18.21 13.81 -7.17
C ASP A 158 -16.81 13.96 -6.55
N LYS A 159 -15.84 14.33 -7.39
CA LYS A 159 -14.42 14.34 -7.00
C LYS A 159 -14.15 15.37 -5.93
N GLU A 160 -14.80 16.52 -6.02
CA GLU A 160 -14.69 17.63 -5.08
C GLU A 160 -15.23 17.23 -3.71
N ASN A 161 -16.39 16.57 -3.66
CA ASN A 161 -16.96 16.06 -2.41
C ASN A 161 -16.09 14.98 -1.76
N ALA A 162 -15.59 14.02 -2.55
CA ALA A 162 -14.69 12.98 -2.05
C ALA A 162 -13.41 13.61 -1.49
N GLN A 163 -12.81 14.55 -2.23
CA GLN A 163 -11.61 15.26 -1.80
C GLN A 163 -11.85 16.09 -0.54
N GLN A 164 -12.94 16.85 -0.50
CA GLN A 164 -13.30 17.68 0.65
C GLN A 164 -13.52 16.82 1.90
N PHE A 165 -14.13 15.63 1.76
CA PHE A 165 -14.26 14.70 2.88
C PHE A 165 -12.90 14.25 3.42
N ILE A 166 -11.95 13.92 2.53
CA ILE A 166 -10.59 13.52 2.91
C ILE A 166 -9.88 14.68 3.60
N ASP A 167 -9.86 15.86 2.99
CA ASP A 167 -9.15 17.03 3.50
C ASP A 167 -9.65 17.44 4.89
N ASN A 168 -10.97 17.48 5.08
CA ASN A 168 -11.58 17.81 6.36
C ASN A 168 -11.33 16.76 7.46
N ASN A 169 -10.98 15.53 7.10
CA ASN A 169 -10.84 14.43 8.03
C ASN A 169 -9.45 13.80 8.07
N LYS A 170 -8.46 14.33 7.35
CA LYS A 170 -7.09 13.78 7.27
C LYS A 170 -6.48 13.48 8.63
N GLU A 171 -6.57 14.44 9.56
CA GLU A 171 -6.04 14.28 10.92
C GLU A 171 -6.80 13.20 11.72
N LYS A 172 -8.13 13.10 11.55
CA LYS A 172 -8.93 12.08 12.21
C LYS A 172 -8.64 10.68 11.66
N ILE A 173 -8.49 10.55 10.34
CA ILE A 173 -8.06 9.31 9.68
C ILE A 173 -6.71 8.87 10.24
N ASN A 174 -5.72 9.78 10.26
CA ASN A 174 -4.39 9.51 10.79
C ASN A 174 -4.42 9.09 12.28
N LYS A 175 -5.21 9.78 13.10
CA LYS A 175 -5.38 9.45 14.52
C LYS A 175 -6.04 8.08 14.71
N ALA A 176 -7.08 7.77 13.92
CA ALA A 176 -7.79 6.50 14.00
C ALA A 176 -6.88 5.33 13.62
N VAL A 177 -6.13 5.45 12.53
CA VAL A 177 -5.19 4.42 12.05
C VAL A 177 -4.03 4.22 13.03
N LYS A 178 -3.50 5.29 13.64
CA LYS A 178 -2.36 5.21 14.57
C LYS A 178 -2.75 4.69 15.97
N SER A 179 -4.04 4.70 16.33
CA SER A 179 -4.50 4.22 17.64
C SER A 179 -4.45 2.69 17.72
N ALA A 180 -3.64 2.14 18.62
CA ALA A 180 -3.58 0.70 18.88
C ALA A 180 -4.94 0.14 19.30
N THR A 181 -5.64 0.79 20.24
CA THR A 181 -6.96 0.36 20.71
C THR A 181 -8.00 0.30 19.60
N ILE A 182 -8.02 1.26 18.68
CA ILE A 182 -8.96 1.25 17.55
C ILE A 182 -8.65 0.09 16.61
N ARG A 183 -7.37 -0.15 16.30
CA ARG A 183 -6.94 -1.26 15.45
C ARG A 183 -7.25 -2.61 16.07
N GLU A 184 -6.93 -2.82 17.35
CA GLU A 184 -7.26 -4.04 18.09
C GLU A 184 -8.76 -4.33 18.03
N GLN A 185 -9.60 -3.31 18.26
CA GLN A 185 -11.06 -3.46 18.17
C GLN A 185 -11.53 -3.80 16.75
N PHE A 186 -10.93 -3.17 15.74
CA PHE A 186 -11.29 -3.38 14.34
C PHE A 186 -10.88 -4.79 13.87
N PHE A 187 -9.61 -5.15 14.03
CA PHE A 187 -9.07 -6.44 13.58
C PHE A 187 -9.55 -7.63 14.44
N LYS A 188 -10.12 -7.39 15.63
CA LYS A 188 -10.87 -8.44 16.34
C LYS A 188 -12.12 -8.90 15.57
N ASN A 189 -12.81 -7.97 14.90
CA ASN A 189 -14.01 -8.28 14.13
C ASN A 189 -13.68 -8.66 12.68
N VAL A 190 -12.61 -8.08 12.13
CA VAL A 190 -12.17 -8.29 10.75
C VAL A 190 -10.71 -8.73 10.75
N PRO A 191 -10.41 -10.00 11.12
CA PRO A 191 -9.05 -10.44 11.38
C PRO A 191 -8.18 -10.50 10.13
N ILE A 192 -6.88 -10.26 10.33
CA ILE A 192 -5.85 -10.61 9.36
C ILE A 192 -5.61 -12.12 9.48
N VAL A 193 -5.79 -12.84 8.37
CA VAL A 193 -5.68 -14.29 8.31
C VAL A 193 -4.35 -14.68 7.68
N LYS A 194 -3.66 -15.63 8.31
CA LYS A 194 -2.48 -16.28 7.76
C LYS A 194 -2.91 -17.41 6.83
N GLU A 195 -2.75 -17.22 5.52
CA GLU A 195 -3.06 -18.22 4.50
C GLU A 195 -1.85 -19.15 4.33
N LEU A 196 -2.03 -20.45 4.61
CA LEU A 196 -0.95 -21.43 4.45
C LEU A 196 -0.41 -21.36 3.01
N ARG A 197 0.90 -21.18 2.85
CA ARG A 197 1.55 -21.37 1.55
C ARG A 197 1.28 -22.80 1.11
N THR A 198 0.33 -23.01 0.20
CA THR A 198 0.27 -24.26 -0.55
C THR A 198 1.60 -24.35 -1.28
N ASN A 199 2.42 -25.36 -0.94
CA ASN A 199 3.68 -25.62 -1.61
C ASN A 199 3.44 -25.48 -3.12
N LYS A 200 3.99 -24.43 -3.74
CA LYS A 200 4.27 -24.48 -5.17
C LYS A 200 5.31 -25.57 -5.28
N GLU A 201 4.89 -26.80 -5.55
CA GLU A 201 5.81 -27.92 -5.70
C GLU A 201 6.88 -27.56 -6.75
N PRO A 202 8.16 -27.50 -6.37
CA PRO A 202 9.25 -27.49 -7.35
C PRO A 202 9.55 -28.92 -7.84
N TYR A 203 8.91 -29.96 -7.29
CA TYR A 203 9.35 -31.34 -7.44
C TYR A 203 8.78 -32.08 -8.66
N LEU A 204 7.79 -31.54 -9.36
CA LEU A 204 7.23 -32.21 -10.55
C LEU A 204 8.04 -32.01 -11.85
N ARG A 205 9.19 -31.32 -11.80
CA ARG A 205 10.13 -31.25 -12.94
C ARG A 205 11.36 -32.16 -12.81
N LEU A 206 11.59 -32.81 -11.67
CA LEU A 206 12.74 -33.72 -11.51
C LEU A 206 12.44 -35.20 -11.78
N PHE A 207 11.17 -35.59 -11.86
CA PHE A 207 10.79 -37.00 -12.02
C PHE A 207 10.65 -37.49 -13.47
N ILE A 208 10.75 -36.61 -14.47
CA ILE A 208 10.67 -37.02 -15.89
C ILE A 208 12.07 -37.32 -16.49
N CYS A 209 13.16 -36.97 -15.81
CA CYS A 209 14.52 -37.29 -16.30
C CYS A 209 15.06 -38.68 -15.91
N PHE A 210 14.30 -39.51 -15.16
CA PHE A 210 14.78 -40.83 -14.72
C PHE A 210 14.05 -42.03 -15.36
N LEU A 211 13.19 -41.81 -16.37
CA LEU A 211 12.44 -42.88 -17.04
C LEU A 211 12.82 -43.11 -18.51
N PHE A 212 13.88 -42.46 -19.00
CA PHE A 212 14.49 -42.75 -20.31
C PHE A 212 16.01 -42.78 -20.20
N THR A 213 16.56 -43.86 -19.67
CA THR A 213 17.91 -44.35 -19.96
C THR A 213 17.91 -45.86 -19.75
#